data_AF-A0A7A6YPN8-F1
#
_entry.id   AF-A0A7A6YPN8-F1
#
_cell.length_a   1.000
_cell.length_b   1.000
_cell.length_c   1.000
_cell.angle_alpha   90.00
_cell.angle_beta   90.00
_cell.angle_gamma   90.00
#
_symmetry.space_group_name_H-M   'P 1'
#
loop_
_entity.id
_entity.type
_entity.pdbx_description
1 polymer ?
#
loop_
_entity_poly.entity_id
_entity_poly.type
_entity_poly.pdbx_seq_one_letter_code
_entity_poly.pdbx_strand_id
1 'polypeptide(L)'
;LAQIESALNEMIANNQDREAFNEADIRYHEAVLQSVHNPVLQQLSIAISSLQRAVFERTWMGDEANMPQTLQEHKALFDAIRHQDGDAAEQAALTMIASSTRRLKEIT
;
A
#
# COMPACT_ATOMS: atom_id res chain seq x y z
N LEU A 1 -4.78 10.79 8.11
CA LEU A 1 -4.83 9.69 9.09
C LEU A 1 -6.09 8.85 8.94
N ALA A 2 -7.30 9.38 9.19
CA ALA A 2 -8.55 8.60 9.13
C ALA A 2 -8.76 7.81 7.82
N GLN A 3 -8.47 8.43 6.66
CA GLN A 3 -8.60 7.74 5.36
C GLN A 3 -7.57 6.62 5.17
N ILE A 4 -6.36 6.80 5.69
CA ILE A 4 -5.31 5.77 5.64
C ILE A 4 -5.73 4.57 6.49
N GLU A 5 -6.24 4.83 7.69
CA GLU A 5 -6.74 3.80 8.61
C GLU A 5 -7.96 3.06 8.06
N SER A 6 -8.92 3.78 7.48
CA SER A 6 -10.10 3.17 6.84
C SER A 6 -9.70 2.22 5.73
N ALA A 7 -8.82 2.65 4.82
CA ALA A 7 -8.34 1.83 3.72
C ALA A 7 -7.54 0.60 4.22
N LEU A 8 -6.73 0.75 5.28
CA LEU A 8 -6.05 -0.38 5.91
C LEU A 8 -7.03 -1.41 6.49
N ASN A 9 -8.07 -0.95 7.18
CA ASN A 9 -9.10 -1.84 7.72
C ASN A 9 -9.88 -2.54 6.61
N GLU A 10 -10.15 -1.86 5.49
CA GLU A 10 -10.76 -2.47 4.31
C GLU A 10 -9.85 -3.53 3.66
N MET A 11 -8.53 -3.31 3.59
CA MET A 11 -7.58 -4.35 3.14
C MET A 11 -7.64 -5.58 4.06
N ILE A 12 -7.65 -5.38 5.38
CA ILE A 12 -7.74 -6.47 6.36
C ILE A 12 -9.04 -7.26 6.17
N ALA A 13 -10.18 -6.56 6.04
CA ALA A 13 -11.49 -7.19 5.90
C ALA A 13 -11.65 -7.95 4.57
N ASN A 14 -11.02 -7.47 3.51
CA ASN A 14 -11.17 -8.02 2.16
C ASN A 14 -9.96 -8.86 1.69
N ASN A 15 -9.10 -9.32 2.59
CA ASN A 15 -7.83 -9.96 2.22
C ASN A 15 -7.95 -11.27 1.42
N GLN A 16 -9.16 -11.85 1.33
CA GLN A 16 -9.49 -13.01 0.49
C GLN A 16 -10.24 -12.66 -0.81
N ASP A 17 -10.63 -11.39 -0.99
CA ASP A 17 -11.24 -10.88 -2.20
C ASP A 17 -10.23 -10.00 -2.93
N ARG A 18 -9.69 -10.52 -4.03
CA ARG A 18 -8.63 -9.85 -4.80
C ARG A 18 -9.04 -8.45 -5.27
N GLU A 19 -10.27 -8.29 -5.77
CA GLU A 19 -10.71 -7.02 -6.33
C GLU A 19 -10.93 -6.00 -5.22
N ALA A 20 -11.66 -6.39 -4.17
CA ALA A 20 -11.93 -5.52 -3.04
C ALA A 20 -10.65 -5.15 -2.26
N PHE A 21 -9.71 -6.08 -2.11
CA PHE A 21 -8.38 -5.81 -1.52
C PHE A 21 -7.60 -4.79 -2.34
N ASN A 22 -7.47 -5.02 -3.65
CA ASN A 22 -6.68 -4.14 -4.51
C ASN A 22 -7.25 -2.71 -4.53
N GLU A 23 -8.58 -2.56 -4.57
CA GLU A 23 -9.22 -1.25 -4.47
C GLU A 23 -8.95 -0.56 -3.12
N ALA A 24 -8.94 -1.30 -2.02
CA ALA A 24 -8.58 -0.77 -0.71
C ALA A 24 -7.08 -0.37 -0.63
N ASP A 25 -6.20 -1.18 -1.21
CA ASP A 25 -4.75 -0.91 -1.29
C ASP A 25 -4.44 0.37 -2.10
N ILE A 26 -5.16 0.58 -3.20
CA ILE A 26 -5.03 1.81 -3.99
C ILE A 26 -5.51 3.03 -3.20
N ARG A 27 -6.68 2.92 -2.52
CA ARG A 27 -7.17 3.99 -1.63
C ARG A 27 -6.18 4.30 -0.50
N TYR A 28 -5.50 3.28 0.02
CA TYR A 28 -4.47 3.44 1.05
C TYR A 28 -3.31 4.30 0.53
N HIS A 29 -2.77 3.96 -0.64
CA HIS A 29 -1.66 4.70 -1.25
C HIS A 29 -2.05 6.14 -1.64
N GLU A 30 -3.26 6.34 -2.17
CA GLU A 30 -3.79 7.67 -2.46
C GLU A 30 -3.92 8.52 -1.19
N ALA A 31 -4.43 7.95 -0.10
CA ALA A 31 -4.55 8.63 1.18
C ALA A 31 -3.18 9.01 1.78
N VAL A 32 -2.16 8.17 1.60
CA VAL A 32 -0.78 8.49 2.00
C VAL A 32 -0.25 9.67 1.18
N LEU A 33 -0.37 9.64 -0.16
CA LEU A 33 0.10 10.73 -1.03
C LEU A 33 -0.62 12.06 -0.75
N GLN A 34 -1.94 12.03 -0.54
CA GLN A 34 -2.72 13.22 -0.20
C GLN A 34 -2.31 13.85 1.13
N SER A 35 -1.83 13.04 2.08
CA SER A 35 -1.40 13.52 3.41
C SER A 35 -0.17 14.44 3.39
N VAL A 36 0.59 14.44 2.29
CA VAL A 36 1.80 15.29 2.13
C VAL A 36 1.43 16.75 1.82
N HIS A 37 0.17 17.04 1.45
CA HIS A 37 -0.31 18.38 1.12
C HIS A 37 0.54 19.13 0.07
N ASN A 38 1.22 18.38 -0.81
CA ASN A 38 2.03 18.93 -1.89
C ASN A 38 1.26 18.81 -3.22
N PRO A 39 0.83 19.92 -3.86
CA PRO A 39 0.04 19.89 -5.09
C PRO A 39 0.73 19.17 -6.26
N VAL A 40 2.07 19.19 -6.33
CA VAL A 40 2.82 18.48 -7.37
C VAL A 40 2.73 16.96 -7.15
N LEU A 41 2.93 16.49 -5.91
CA LEU A 41 2.81 15.07 -5.59
C LEU A 41 1.36 14.57 -5.76
N GLN A 42 0.37 15.42 -5.46
CA GLN A 42 -1.05 15.09 -5.71
C GLN A 42 -1.38 14.99 -7.20
N GLN A 43 -0.79 15.81 -8.06
CA GLN A 43 -0.98 15.65 -9.51
C GLN A 43 -0.32 14.36 -10.02
N LEU A 44 0.85 14.01 -9.48
CA LEU A 44 1.53 12.76 -9.80
C LEU A 44 0.77 11.52 -9.29
N SER A 45 -0.06 11.66 -8.25
CA SER A 45 -0.79 10.52 -7.68
C SER A 45 -1.69 9.84 -8.73
N ILE A 46 -2.27 10.58 -9.67
CA ILE A 46 -3.13 10.00 -10.73
C ILE A 46 -2.34 9.03 -11.62
N ALA A 47 -1.13 9.44 -12.04
CA ALA A 47 -0.26 8.60 -12.85
C ALA A 47 0.28 7.42 -12.04
N ILE A 48 0.66 7.66 -10.78
CA ILE A 48 1.16 6.62 -9.87
C ILE A 48 0.07 5.57 -9.58
N SER A 49 -1.17 5.96 -9.26
CA SER A 49 -2.29 5.05 -9.02
C SER A 49 -2.57 4.15 -10.23
N SER A 50 -2.43 4.69 -11.44
CA SER A 50 -2.64 3.91 -12.67
C SER A 50 -1.58 2.82 -12.85
N LEU A 51 -0.31 3.14 -12.56
CA LEU A 51 0.76 2.16 -12.57
C LEU A 51 0.59 1.14 -11.45
N GLN A 52 0.22 1.58 -10.24
CA GLN A 52 -0.03 0.70 -9.10
C GLN A 52 -1.12 -0.32 -9.40
N ARG A 53 -2.24 0.08 -10.03
CA ARG A 53 -3.29 -0.84 -10.48
C ARG A 53 -2.72 -1.98 -11.34
N ALA A 54 -1.92 -1.65 -12.35
CA ALA A 54 -1.32 -2.64 -13.23
C ALA A 54 -0.34 -3.59 -12.51
N VAL A 55 0.41 -3.08 -11.53
CA VAL A 55 1.32 -3.90 -10.70
C VAL A 55 0.53 -4.80 -9.75
N PHE A 56 -0.45 -4.26 -9.02
CA PHE A 56 -1.17 -4.97 -7.96
C PHE A 56 -2.12 -6.05 -8.51
N GLU A 57 -2.65 -5.85 -9.71
CA GLU A 57 -3.35 -6.93 -10.44
C GLU A 57 -2.48 -8.17 -10.66
N ARG A 58 -1.15 -7.98 -10.77
CA ARG A 58 -0.18 -9.05 -11.02
C ARG A 58 0.48 -9.56 -9.74
N THR A 59 0.66 -8.73 -8.71
CA THR A 59 1.40 -9.09 -7.49
C THR A 59 0.52 -9.47 -6.31
N TRP A 60 -0.80 -9.52 -6.49
CA TRP A 60 -1.71 -10.03 -5.47
C TRP A 60 -1.42 -11.50 -5.16
N MET A 61 -1.24 -11.78 -3.87
CA MET A 61 -0.97 -13.12 -3.35
C MET A 61 -1.87 -13.35 -2.14
N GLY A 62 -3.11 -13.78 -2.38
CA GLY A 62 -4.11 -14.03 -1.33
C GLY A 62 -3.86 -15.28 -0.50
N ASP A 63 -2.82 -16.04 -0.80
CA ASP A 63 -2.46 -17.22 -0.04
C ASP A 63 -1.99 -16.85 1.38
N GLU A 64 -2.16 -17.81 2.30
CA GLU A 64 -1.87 -17.64 3.72
C GLU A 64 -0.38 -17.38 4.02
N ALA A 65 0.53 -17.67 3.08
CA ALA A 65 1.95 -17.43 3.28
C ALA A 65 2.35 -15.97 2.99
N ASN A 66 1.68 -15.30 2.06
CA ASN A 66 2.08 -13.96 1.57
C ASN A 66 1.19 -12.82 2.08
N MET A 67 -0.12 -13.04 2.23
CA MET A 67 -1.05 -12.00 2.62
C MET A 67 -0.79 -11.41 4.03
N PRO A 68 -0.45 -12.21 5.07
CA PRO A 68 -0.13 -11.68 6.39
C PRO A 68 1.07 -10.71 6.36
N GLN A 69 2.10 -11.02 5.56
CA GLN A 69 3.25 -10.14 5.40
C GLN A 69 2.85 -8.81 4.73
N THR A 70 2.05 -8.87 3.67
CA THR A 70 1.57 -7.66 2.97
C THR A 70 0.82 -6.75 3.93
N LEU A 71 -0.12 -7.28 4.72
CA LEU A 71 -0.87 -6.50 5.71
C LEU A 71 0.03 -5.93 6.82
N GLN A 72 1.05 -6.68 7.25
CA GLN A 72 2.02 -6.21 8.24
C GLN A 72 2.85 -5.03 7.72
N GLU A 73 3.30 -5.09 6.47
CA GLU A 73 4.06 -4.00 5.82
C GLU A 73 3.24 -2.71 5.75
N HIS A 74 1.96 -2.80 5.35
CA HIS A 74 1.06 -1.65 5.34
C HIS A 74 0.80 -1.10 6.75
N LYS A 75 0.55 -1.98 7.73
CA LYS A 75 0.35 -1.56 9.12
C LYS A 75 1.58 -0.86 9.70
N ALA A 76 2.79 -1.35 9.41
CA ALA A 76 4.03 -0.75 9.88
C ALA A 76 4.19 0.69 9.36
N LEU A 77 3.90 0.91 8.07
CA LEU A 77 3.91 2.26 7.49
C LEU A 77 2.85 3.16 8.13
N PHE A 78 1.61 2.67 8.28
CA PHE A 78 0.55 3.43 8.94
C PHE A 78 0.93 3.83 10.37
N ASP A 79 1.46 2.89 11.16
CA ASP A 79 1.88 3.17 12.53
C ASP A 79 3.01 4.20 12.57
N ALA A 80 4.00 4.11 11.69
CA ALA A 80 5.06 5.11 11.63
C ALA A 80 4.52 6.52 11.30
N ILE A 81 3.64 6.63 10.29
CA ILE A 81 2.96 7.88 9.93
C ILE A 81 2.13 8.41 11.12
N ARG A 82 1.38 7.54 11.80
CA ARG A 82 0.53 7.89 12.95
C ARG A 82 1.34 8.44 14.12
N HIS A 83 2.54 7.92 14.35
CA HIS A 83 3.46 8.42 15.38
C HIS A 83 4.32 9.60 14.90
N GLN A 84 4.15 10.06 13.66
CA GLN A 84 4.95 11.11 13.05
C GLN A 84 6.46 10.79 13.01
N ASP A 85 6.81 9.51 12.91
CA ASP A 85 8.18 9.03 12.81
C ASP A 85 8.57 8.91 11.32
N GLY A 86 9.27 9.92 10.82
CA GLY A 86 9.66 10.01 9.40
C GLY A 86 10.63 8.92 8.98
N ASP A 87 11.63 8.62 9.81
CA ASP A 87 12.65 7.62 9.51
C ASP A 87 12.04 6.22 9.49
N ALA A 88 11.18 5.91 10.46
CA ALA A 88 10.45 4.64 10.46
C ALA A 88 9.49 4.51 9.27
N ALA A 89 8.83 5.61 8.87
CA ALA A 89 7.93 5.60 7.72
C ALA A 89 8.68 5.37 6.41
N GLU A 90 9.84 6.01 6.23
CA GLU A 90 10.71 5.78 5.08
C GLU A 90 11.16 4.32 5.01
N GLN A 91 11.67 3.77 6.12
CA GLN A 91 12.13 2.39 6.18
C GLN A 91 11.00 1.38 5.89
N ALA A 92 9.79 1.63 6.42
CA ALA A 92 8.62 0.81 6.15
C ALA A 92 8.22 0.85 4.66
N ALA A 93 8.21 2.04 4.05
CA ALA A 93 7.91 2.22 2.63
C ALA A 93 8.93 1.50 1.73
N LEU A 94 10.23 1.62 2.02
CA LEU A 94 11.29 0.92 1.29
C LEU A 94 11.15 -0.60 1.39
N THR A 95 10.76 -1.11 2.56
CA THR A 95 10.51 -2.54 2.77
C THR A 95 9.35 -3.04 1.89
N MET A 96 8.24 -2.30 1.84
CA MET A 96 7.08 -2.60 1.00
C MET A 96 7.42 -2.58 -0.51
N ILE A 97 8.25 -1.61 -0.95
CA ILE A 97 8.75 -1.54 -2.32
C ILE A 97 9.62 -2.76 -2.65
N ALA A 98 10.52 -3.15 -1.77
CA ALA A 98 11.38 -4.32 -1.96
C ALA A 98 10.58 -5.63 -2.05
N SER A 99 9.57 -5.78 -1.18
CA SER A 99 8.62 -6.90 -1.20
C SER A 99 7.87 -7.00 -2.53
N SER A 100 7.26 -5.90 -2.97
CA SER A 100 6.53 -5.83 -4.24
C SER A 100 7.44 -6.08 -5.45
N THR A 101 8.66 -5.55 -5.43
CA THR A 101 9.66 -5.75 -6.49
C THR A 101 10.08 -7.22 -6.60
N ARG A 102 10.25 -7.91 -5.46
CA ARG A 102 10.56 -9.34 -5.45
C ARG A 102 9.42 -10.15 -6.07
N ARG A 103 8.18 -9.92 -5.61
CA ARG A 103 6.99 -10.60 -6.14
C ARG A 103 6.83 -10.40 -7.65
N LEU A 104 7.05 -9.18 -8.14
CA LEU A 104 6.97 -8.92 -9.58
C LEU A 104 8.01 -9.74 -10.37
N LYS A 105 9.25 -9.86 -9.87
CA LYS A 105 10.32 -10.65 -10.49
C LYS A 105 10.04 -12.16 -10.48
N GLU A 106 9.30 -12.66 -9.50
CA GLU A 106 8.96 -14.08 -9.40
C GLU A 106 7.84 -14.49 -10.38
N ILE A 107 7.10 -13.51 -10.91
CA ILE A 107 5.96 -13.72 -11.83
C ILE A 107 6.36 -13.51 -13.29
N THR A 108 7.49 -12.83 -13.55
CA THR A 108 8.07 -12.59 -14.89
C THR A 108 9.20 -13.54 -15.22
#